data_AF-A0AA88AWY0-F1
#
_entry.id   AF-A0AA88AWY0-F1
#
_cell.length_a   1.000
_cell.length_b   1.000
_cell.length_c   1.000
_cell.angle_alpha   90.00
_cell.angle_beta   90.00
_cell.angle_gamma   90.00
#
_symmetry.space_group_name_H-M   'P 1'
#
loop_
_entity.id
_entity.type
_entity.pdbx_description
1 polymer ?
#
loop_
_entity_poly.entity_id
_entity_poly.type
_entity_poly.pdbx_seq_one_letter_code
_entity_poly.pdbx_strand_id
1 'polypeptide(L)'
;MLTGRIPLSVGNLSQLESLDLSRNMLSGEIPPQHAQLNFLQSFSVAHNNLTGPIPQGNQLRTFDPSSFEGNPGLCGDPLPKKCRDSEALPLPPSADEEDDDSWSPIKLDWKFVLAGAISGFVIGVALGTW
;
A
#
# COMPACT_ATOMS: atom_id res chain seq x y z
N MET A 1 -16.65 -5.02 25.07
CA MET A 1 -15.89 -4.95 23.82
C MET A 1 -16.75 -4.36 22.73
N LEU A 2 -16.21 -3.41 21.98
CA LEU A 2 -16.77 -2.93 20.72
C LEU A 2 -16.21 -3.77 19.55
N THR A 3 -17.01 -3.92 18.50
CA THR A 3 -16.73 -4.73 17.30
C THR A 3 -17.18 -3.98 16.05
N GLY A 4 -16.69 -4.39 14.88
CA GLY A 4 -17.09 -3.80 13.59
C GLY A 4 -16.12 -2.70 13.14
N ARG A 5 -16.61 -1.74 12.37
CA ARG A 5 -15.80 -0.63 11.83
C ARG A 5 -15.95 0.64 12.66
N ILE A 6 -14.93 1.49 12.66
CA ILE A 6 -15.02 2.84 13.19
C ILE A 6 -16.00 3.64 12.32
N PRO A 7 -17.06 4.27 12.89
CA PRO A 7 -18.05 4.97 12.10
C PRO A 7 -17.51 6.30 11.55
N LEU A 8 -17.84 6.57 10.28
CA LEU A 8 -17.52 7.80 9.54
C LEU A 8 -17.99 9.05 10.28
N SER A 9 -19.14 8.96 10.96
CA SER A 9 -19.81 10.08 11.66
C SER A 9 -19.01 10.66 12.82
N VAL A 10 -18.02 9.95 13.38
CA VAL A 10 -17.11 10.51 14.39
C VAL A 10 -16.30 11.68 13.82
N GLY A 11 -16.00 11.67 12.51
CA GLY A 11 -15.35 12.78 11.81
C GLY A 11 -16.16 14.09 11.79
N ASN A 12 -17.48 14.01 12.00
CA ASN A 12 -18.34 15.19 12.06
C ASN A 12 -18.27 15.92 13.42
N LEU A 13 -17.61 15.34 14.43
CA LEU A 13 -17.49 15.91 15.77
C LEU A 13 -16.38 16.97 15.80
N SER A 14 -16.63 18.11 15.13
CA SER A 14 -15.63 19.15 14.87
C SER A 14 -15.00 19.80 16.11
N GLN A 15 -15.53 19.58 17.31
CA GLN A 15 -15.00 20.04 18.61
C GLN A 15 -14.44 18.89 19.48
N LEU A 16 -14.22 17.69 18.91
CA LEU A 16 -13.75 16.54 19.66
C LEU A 16 -12.27 16.70 20.04
N GLU A 17 -11.99 16.81 21.34
CA GLU A 17 -10.62 16.95 21.87
C GLU A 17 -9.97 15.61 22.24
N SER A 18 -10.76 14.58 22.56
CA SER A 18 -10.26 13.28 23.00
C SER A 18 -11.06 12.12 22.42
N LEU A 19 -10.36 11.10 21.90
CA LEU A 19 -10.94 9.88 21.34
C LEU A 19 -10.09 8.66 21.70
N ASP A 20 -10.49 7.93 22.74
CA ASP A 20 -9.91 6.62 23.08
C ASP A 20 -10.86 5.49 22.62
N LEU A 21 -10.38 4.69 21.68
CA LEU A 21 -11.01 3.48 21.16
C LEU A 21 -10.15 2.23 21.44
N SER A 22 -9.10 2.37 22.25
CA SER A 22 -8.13 1.31 22.50
C SER A 22 -8.74 0.07 23.17
N ARG A 23 -8.06 -1.08 23.05
CA ARG A 23 -8.42 -2.36 23.69
C ARG A 23 -9.83 -2.86 23.31
N ASN A 24 -10.16 -2.79 22.03
CA ASN A 24 -11.41 -3.28 21.46
C ASN A 24 -11.17 -4.29 20.33
N MET A 25 -12.23 -4.73 19.67
CA MET A 25 -12.19 -5.65 18.51
C MET A 25 -12.67 -4.93 17.24
N LEU A 26 -12.32 -3.64 17.11
CA LEU A 26 -12.60 -2.84 15.91
C LEU A 26 -11.71 -3.31 14.76
N SER A 27 -12.20 -3.14 13.53
CA SER A 27 -11.64 -3.74 12.31
C SER A 27 -11.88 -2.88 11.08
N GLY A 28 -11.13 -3.13 10.02
CA GLY A 28 -11.11 -2.28 8.83
C GLY A 28 -10.23 -1.05 9.03
N GLU A 29 -10.47 -0.01 8.23
CA GLU A 29 -9.59 1.16 8.16
C GLU A 29 -9.96 2.26 9.17
N ILE A 30 -8.99 3.11 9.51
CA ILE A 30 -9.24 4.39 10.17
C ILE A 30 -9.88 5.31 9.12
N PRO A 31 -11.11 5.82 9.32
CA PRO A 31 -11.78 6.60 8.28
C PRO A 31 -11.01 7.89 7.97
N PRO A 32 -10.85 8.30 6.70
CA PRO A 32 -10.15 9.54 6.36
C PRO A 32 -10.86 10.79 6.89
N GLN A 33 -12.14 10.70 7.24
CA GLN A 33 -12.90 11.74 7.96
C GLN A 33 -12.45 11.93 9.41
N HIS A 34 -11.54 11.08 9.94
CA HIS A 34 -10.86 11.28 11.23
C HIS A 34 -9.56 12.08 11.07
N ALA A 35 -9.20 12.46 9.83
CA ALA A 35 -8.74 13.82 9.58
C ALA A 35 -9.85 14.83 9.96
N GLN A 36 -9.76 16.11 9.58
CA GLN A 36 -10.85 17.10 9.82
C GLN A 36 -11.15 17.43 11.30
N LEU A 37 -10.84 16.55 12.26
CA LEU A 37 -10.98 16.71 13.71
C LEU A 37 -9.87 17.61 14.27
N ASN A 38 -9.83 18.86 13.80
CA ASN A 38 -8.69 19.77 14.01
C ASN A 38 -8.40 20.14 15.48
N PHE A 39 -9.28 19.80 16.40
CA PHE A 39 -9.15 20.06 17.85
C PHE A 39 -8.74 18.82 18.65
N LEU A 40 -8.52 17.67 17.99
CA LEU A 40 -8.18 16.41 18.65
C LEU A 40 -6.77 16.49 19.25
N GLN A 41 -6.69 16.44 20.58
CA GLN A 41 -5.47 16.52 21.39
C GLN A 41 -5.06 15.17 21.97
N SER A 42 -6.02 14.25 22.14
CA SER A 42 -5.77 12.88 22.59
C SER A 42 -6.47 11.89 21.66
N PHE A 43 -5.74 10.89 21.20
CA PHE A 43 -6.23 9.86 20.30
C PHE A 43 -5.55 8.54 20.62
N SER A 44 -6.34 7.45 20.69
CA SER A 44 -5.78 6.10 20.73
C SER A 44 -6.73 5.11 20.07
N VAL A 45 -6.16 4.27 19.21
CA VAL A 45 -6.81 3.08 18.63
C VAL A 45 -6.02 1.80 18.96
N ALA A 46 -5.10 1.89 19.92
CA ALA A 46 -4.17 0.82 20.27
C ALA A 46 -4.88 -0.49 20.64
N HIS A 47 -4.28 -1.63 20.28
CA HIS A 47 -4.83 -2.97 20.51
C HIS A 47 -6.26 -3.14 19.94
N ASN A 48 -6.38 -3.00 18.62
CA ASN A 48 -7.56 -3.36 17.83
C ASN A 48 -7.11 -4.23 16.62
N ASN A 49 -8.01 -4.57 15.70
CA ASN A 49 -7.71 -5.30 14.46
C ASN A 49 -7.81 -4.38 13.22
N LEU A 50 -7.32 -3.14 13.32
CA LEU A 50 -7.38 -2.18 12.23
C LEU A 50 -6.33 -2.46 11.14
N THR A 51 -6.66 -2.05 9.92
CA THR A 51 -5.93 -2.34 8.67
C THR A 51 -5.71 -1.09 7.83
N GLY A 52 -4.72 -1.10 6.95
CA GLY A 52 -4.54 -0.08 5.91
C GLY A 52 -3.71 1.14 6.35
N PRO A 53 -3.62 2.18 5.51
CA PRO A 53 -2.81 3.35 5.76
C PRO A 53 -3.41 4.26 6.85
N ILE A 54 -2.56 4.84 7.70
CA ILE A 54 -2.95 5.93 8.60
C ILE A 54 -3.24 7.19 7.75
N PRO A 55 -4.44 7.82 7.86
CA PRO A 55 -4.83 8.94 7.00
C PRO A 55 -3.92 10.18 7.16
N GLN A 56 -3.33 10.63 6.06
CA GLN A 56 -2.22 11.61 6.05
C GLN A 56 -2.61 13.10 6.13
N GLY A 57 -3.88 13.44 6.39
CA GLY A 57 -4.41 14.78 6.10
C GLY A 57 -4.27 15.88 7.17
N ASN A 58 -3.63 15.64 8.33
CA ASN A 58 -3.91 16.38 9.58
C ASN A 58 -2.99 15.95 10.77
N GLN A 59 -3.45 16.14 12.02
CA GLN A 59 -2.80 15.74 13.27
C GLN A 59 -2.76 14.22 13.60
N LEU A 60 -3.48 13.34 12.89
CA LEU A 60 -3.42 11.88 13.18
C LEU A 60 -1.98 11.34 13.18
N ARG A 61 -1.15 11.80 12.25
CA ARG A 61 0.27 11.43 12.17
C ARG A 61 1.19 12.12 13.19
N THR A 62 0.68 13.05 14.00
CA THR A 62 1.45 13.73 15.06
C THR A 62 1.24 13.10 16.43
N PHE A 63 0.32 12.14 16.57
CA PHE A 63 0.20 11.32 17.78
C PHE A 63 1.35 10.31 17.87
N ASP A 64 1.68 9.92 19.09
CA ASP A 64 2.75 8.95 19.36
C ASP A 64 2.45 7.58 18.70
N PRO A 65 3.44 6.85 18.17
CA PRO A 65 3.25 5.53 17.58
C PRO A 65 2.49 4.53 18.47
N SER A 66 2.60 4.64 19.80
CA SER A 66 1.85 3.82 20.77
C SER A 66 0.32 3.94 20.61
N SER A 67 -0.18 5.09 20.15
CA SER A 67 -1.60 5.35 19.84
C SER A 67 -2.16 4.40 18.77
N PHE A 68 -1.28 3.80 17.97
CA PHE A 68 -1.59 2.88 16.87
C PHE A 68 -1.11 1.43 17.13
N GLU A 69 -0.43 1.18 18.26
CA GLU A 69 0.17 -0.12 18.61
C GLU A 69 -0.84 -1.27 18.54
N GLY A 70 -0.36 -2.49 18.28
CA GLY A 70 -1.17 -3.70 18.44
C GLY A 70 -2.24 -3.88 17.35
N ASN A 71 -2.22 -3.05 16.30
CA ASN A 71 -3.02 -3.20 15.09
C ASN A 71 -2.16 -3.81 13.98
N PRO A 72 -2.21 -5.14 13.73
CA PRO A 72 -1.27 -5.81 12.84
C PRO A 72 -1.39 -5.35 11.37
N GLY A 73 -2.56 -4.86 10.97
CA GLY A 73 -2.85 -4.42 9.61
C GLY A 73 -2.46 -2.98 9.29
N LEU A 74 -2.28 -2.09 10.28
CA LEU A 74 -1.99 -0.67 10.03
C LEU A 74 -0.59 -0.46 9.42
N CYS A 75 -0.41 0.64 8.69
CA CYS A 75 0.86 1.04 8.08
C CYS A 75 0.89 2.56 7.82
N GLY A 76 2.07 3.08 7.48
CA GLY A 76 2.31 4.50 7.23
C GLY A 76 2.65 5.29 8.49
N ASP A 77 3.14 6.51 8.31
CA ASP A 77 3.63 7.33 9.41
C ASP A 77 2.48 7.70 10.37
N PRO A 78 2.67 7.57 11.71
CA PRO A 78 3.96 7.55 12.42
C PRO A 78 4.52 6.14 12.71
N LEU A 79 3.92 5.07 12.18
CA LEU A 79 4.44 3.72 12.35
C LEU A 79 5.66 3.45 11.45
N PRO A 80 6.66 2.67 11.91
CA PRO A 80 7.82 2.30 11.09
C PRO A 80 7.45 1.37 9.92
N LYS A 81 6.31 0.68 10.00
CA LYS A 81 5.79 -0.20 8.95
C LYS A 81 5.25 0.65 7.80
N LYS A 82 6.02 0.77 6.71
CA LYS A 82 5.54 1.39 5.47
C LYS A 82 4.40 0.56 4.86
N CYS A 83 3.48 1.26 4.19
CA CYS A 83 2.44 0.58 3.41
C CYS A 83 3.07 -0.01 2.16
N ARG A 84 2.50 -1.12 1.67
CA ARG A 84 2.78 -1.54 0.30
C ARG A 84 2.02 -0.61 -0.62
N ASP A 85 2.73 0.09 -1.47
CA ASP A 85 2.12 0.66 -2.67
C ASP A 85 1.49 -0.50 -3.44
N SER A 86 0.23 -0.34 -3.85
CA SER A 86 -0.46 -1.38 -4.62
C SER A 86 0.32 -1.65 -5.89
N GLU A 87 0.76 -2.90 -6.06
CA GLU A 87 1.58 -3.40 -7.16
C GLU A 87 1.29 -2.64 -8.47
N ALA A 88 2.17 -1.72 -8.83
CA ALA A 88 2.26 -1.29 -10.21
C ALA A 88 2.65 -2.54 -10.99
N LEU A 89 1.67 -3.14 -11.69
CA LEU A 89 1.85 -4.33 -12.51
C LEU A 89 3.20 -4.22 -13.23
N PRO A 90 4.15 -5.15 -13.00
CA PRO A 90 5.48 -5.01 -13.56
C PRO A 90 5.37 -4.86 -15.08
N LEU A 91 5.78 -3.70 -15.59
CA LEU A 91 6.00 -3.54 -17.02
C LEU A 91 7.02 -4.62 -17.44
N PRO A 92 6.77 -5.34 -18.55
CA PRO A 92 7.70 -6.37 -18.99
C PRO A 92 9.08 -5.72 -19.18
N PRO A 93 10.18 -6.34 -18.70
CA PRO A 93 11.50 -5.77 -18.85
C PRO A 93 11.83 -5.68 -20.33
N SER A 94 11.93 -4.45 -20.83
CA SER A 94 12.77 -4.18 -21.98
C SER A 94 14.20 -4.55 -21.61
N ALA A 95 14.79 -5.48 -22.34
CA ALA A 95 16.24 -5.55 -22.45
C ALA A 95 16.76 -4.16 -22.93
N ASP A 96 17.95 -3.71 -22.59
CA ASP A 96 19.18 -4.48 -22.39
C ASP A 96 20.01 -4.03 -21.15
N GLU A 97 21.22 -4.59 -21.03
CA GLU A 97 22.33 -4.25 -20.11
C GLU A 97 22.30 -4.93 -18.71
N GLU A 98 22.97 -6.08 -18.64
CA GLU A 98 23.48 -6.72 -17.42
C GLU A 98 24.82 -6.07 -17.02
N ASP A 99 25.10 -5.94 -15.72
CA ASP A 99 26.47 -6.05 -15.19
C ASP A 99 26.49 -6.48 -13.70
N ASP A 100 26.96 -7.72 -13.51
CA ASP A 100 27.74 -8.32 -12.40
C ASP A 100 27.21 -8.55 -10.94
N ASP A 101 27.27 -9.84 -10.58
CA ASP A 101 27.45 -10.53 -9.29
C ASP A 101 26.79 -10.09 -7.95
N SER A 102 25.81 -10.89 -7.48
CA SER A 102 25.96 -11.71 -6.26
C SER A 102 24.84 -12.79 -6.09
N TRP A 103 25.20 -13.93 -5.50
CA TRP A 103 24.44 -15.21 -5.43
C TRP A 103 23.37 -15.22 -4.29
N SER A 104 22.31 -16.05 -4.19
CA SER A 104 21.76 -17.27 -4.85
C SER A 104 20.24 -17.41 -4.50
N PRO A 105 19.47 -18.54 -4.69
CA PRO A 105 19.67 -19.75 -5.52
C PRO A 105 18.41 -20.25 -6.33
N ILE A 106 18.65 -21.16 -7.29
CA ILE A 106 17.71 -22.10 -7.99
C ILE A 106 16.52 -21.53 -8.81
N LYS A 107 16.56 -21.76 -10.14
CA LYS A 107 15.38 -21.96 -11.00
C LYS A 107 15.63 -23.12 -11.97
N LEU A 108 14.72 -24.10 -12.00
CA LEU A 108 14.84 -25.29 -12.85
C LEU A 108 14.32 -25.06 -14.28
N ASP A 109 15.18 -25.43 -15.23
CA ASP A 109 14.97 -25.98 -16.58
C ASP A 109 13.65 -25.74 -17.34
N TRP A 110 13.78 -25.08 -18.49
CA TRP A 110 12.90 -25.21 -19.66
C TRP A 110 13.67 -25.67 -20.92
N LYS A 111 14.64 -26.59 -20.78
CA LYS A 111 15.50 -27.09 -21.88
C LYS A 111 14.82 -28.06 -22.86
N PHE A 112 13.61 -27.73 -23.30
CA PHE A 112 12.92 -28.30 -24.47
C PHE A 112 12.04 -27.16 -25.03
N VAL A 113 12.29 -26.55 -26.18
CA VAL A 113 12.51 -27.12 -27.52
C VAL A 113 13.36 -26.15 -28.35
N LEU A 114 14.44 -26.62 -28.98
CA LEU A 114 15.16 -25.87 -30.03
C LEU A 114 15.26 -26.71 -31.31
N ALA A 115 14.18 -26.71 -32.10
CA ALA A 115 14.12 -27.33 -33.42
C ALA A 115 13.04 -26.65 -34.28
N GLY A 116 13.42 -25.80 -35.23
CA GLY A 116 12.47 -25.11 -36.13
C GLY A 116 13.11 -24.04 -37.01
N ALA A 117 13.13 -24.29 -38.32
CA ALA A 117 13.85 -23.53 -39.34
C ALA A 117 13.44 -22.05 -39.55
N ILE A 118 14.37 -21.30 -40.15
CA ILE A 118 14.16 -19.93 -40.66
C ILE A 118 13.45 -19.99 -42.02
N SER A 119 12.41 -19.18 -42.22
CA SER A 119 11.85 -18.88 -43.54
C SER A 119 11.42 -17.40 -43.60
N GLY A 120 12.03 -16.62 -44.49
CA GLY A 120 11.82 -15.17 -44.56
C GLY A 120 10.57 -14.74 -45.32
N PHE A 121 10.24 -13.45 -45.24
CA PHE A 121 9.29 -12.79 -46.13
C PHE A 121 9.70 -11.32 -46.33
N VAL A 122 9.61 -10.82 -47.57
CA VAL A 122 9.94 -9.43 -47.94
C VAL A 122 8.66 -8.75 -48.40
N ILE A 123 8.35 -7.57 -47.85
CA ILE A 123 7.31 -6.67 -48.37
C ILE A 123 7.89 -5.26 -48.42
N GLY A 124 7.89 -4.67 -49.62
CA GLY A 124 8.32 -3.28 -49.81
C GLY A 124 7.16 -2.29 -49.59
N VAL A 125 7.51 -1.02 -49.38
CA VAL A 125 6.53 0.09 -49.30
C VAL A 125 6.82 1.07 -50.44
N ALA A 126 5.80 1.32 -51.26
CA ALA A 126 5.83 2.39 -52.23
C ALA A 126 5.46 3.72 -51.55
N LEU A 127 6.25 4.77 -51.79
CA LEU A 127 5.90 6.13 -51.40
C LEU A 127 5.71 6.97 -52.67
N GLY A 128 4.45 7.29 -52.96
CA GLY A 128 4.08 8.32 -53.92
C GLY A 128 3.30 9.41 -53.19
N THR A 129 3.78 10.65 -53.29
CA THR A 129 3.03 11.87 -52.97
C THR A 129 3.35 12.90 -54.05
N TRP A 130 2.32 13.67 -54.43
CA TRP A 130 2.28 14.53 -55.61
C TRP A 130 2.92 15.90 -55.36
#